data_AF-A0A0D0QH67-F1
#
_entry.id   AF-A0A0D0QH67-F1
#
_cell.length_a   1.000
_cell.length_b   1.000
_cell.length_c   1.000
_cell.angle_alpha   90.00
_cell.angle_beta   90.00
_cell.angle_gamma   90.00
#
_symmetry.space_group_name_H-M   'P 1'
#
loop_
_entity.id
_entity.type
_entity.pdbx_description
1 polymer ?
#
loop_
_entity_poly.entity_id
_entity_poly.type
_entity_poly.pdbx_seq_one_letter_code
_entity_poly.pdbx_strand_id
1 'polypeptide(L)'
;MSDDHDLPRSEDVGEAAERRQYIRGAVATLALTLAAFGLVGSGYVSGGTALVVLCTLAIVQIAAHFRFFLHIDLARSHRDDLQLILFTALIVALMVGGTVWILFDQHTRM
;
A
#
# COMPACT_ATOMS: atom_id res chain seq x y z
N MET A 1 43.60 31.67 -6.18
CA MET A 1 42.36 31.64 -7.00
C MET A 1 41.58 30.47 -6.46
N SER A 2 40.86 30.73 -5.37
CA SER A 2 40.16 29.73 -4.57
C SER A 2 38.70 29.80 -4.98
N ASP A 3 38.35 29.08 -6.04
CA ASP A 3 36.94 28.88 -6.40
C ASP A 3 36.41 27.69 -5.60
N ASP A 4 36.23 27.92 -4.30
CA ASP A 4 35.27 27.15 -3.49
C ASP A 4 33.87 27.58 -3.93
N HIS A 5 33.40 26.95 -5.01
CA HIS A 5 32.00 26.97 -5.36
C HIS A 5 31.25 26.09 -4.36
N ASP A 6 30.92 26.68 -3.21
CA ASP A 6 29.93 26.18 -2.25
C ASP A 6 28.61 25.93 -3.00
N LEU A 7 28.39 24.68 -3.42
CA LEU A 7 27.09 24.25 -3.94
C LEU A 7 26.12 24.08 -2.76
N PRO A 8 24.88 24.59 -2.89
CA PRO A 8 23.97 24.75 -1.78
C PRO A 8 23.56 23.40 -1.16
N ARG A 9 23.60 23.38 0.17
CA ARG A 9 23.20 22.36 1.17
C ARG A 9 21.72 21.91 1.10
N SER A 10 21.08 22.02 -0.07
CA SER A 10 19.65 21.76 -0.31
C SER A 10 19.34 20.34 -0.77
N GLU A 11 20.30 19.61 -1.33
CA GLU A 11 20.11 18.21 -1.76
C GLU A 11 19.95 17.26 -0.55
N ASP A 12 20.76 17.45 0.51
CA ASP A 12 20.73 16.61 1.73
C ASP A 12 19.37 16.64 2.46
N VAL A 13 18.65 17.77 2.39
CA VAL A 13 17.37 17.98 3.07
C VAL A 13 16.23 17.26 2.33
N GLY A 14 16.31 17.19 1.01
CA GLY A 14 15.33 16.48 0.16
C GLY A 14 15.39 14.96 0.36
N GLU A 15 16.59 14.39 0.31
CA GLU A 15 16.78 12.94 0.49
C GLU A 15 16.33 12.46 1.88
N ALA A 16 16.54 13.27 2.92
CA ALA A 16 16.12 12.95 4.28
C ALA A 16 14.58 12.94 4.45
N ALA A 17 13.87 13.79 3.70
CA ALA A 17 12.42 13.85 3.71
C ALA A 17 11.80 12.64 2.99
N GLU A 18 12.30 12.30 1.80
CA GLU A 18 11.86 11.11 1.04
C GLU A 18 12.08 9.83 1.85
N ARG A 19 13.27 9.68 2.45
CA ARG A 19 13.63 8.51 3.26
C ARG A 19 12.75 8.38 4.52
N ARG A 20 12.33 9.49 5.13
CA ARG A 20 11.36 9.48 6.25
C ARG A 20 9.98 9.02 5.81
N GLN A 21 9.54 9.39 4.61
CA GLN A 21 8.25 8.97 4.07
C GLN A 21 8.24 7.47 3.77
N TYR A 22 9.34 6.94 3.23
CA TYR A 22 9.53 5.50 3.09
C TYR A 22 9.45 4.78 4.45
N ILE A 23 10.23 5.21 5.44
CA ILE A 23 10.24 4.54 6.74
C ILE A 23 8.85 4.58 7.41
N ARG A 24 8.10 5.67 7.25
CA ARG A 24 6.75 5.80 7.84
C ARG A 24 5.72 4.87 7.19
N GLY A 25 5.79 4.68 5.86
CA GLY A 25 4.96 3.71 5.17
C GLY A 25 5.35 2.24 5.46
N ALA A 26 6.65 1.96 5.61
CA ALA A 26 7.16 0.65 6.03
C ALA A 26 6.65 0.28 7.44
N VAL A 27 6.71 1.22 8.38
CA VAL A 27 6.22 1.02 9.75
C VAL A 27 4.71 0.83 9.76
N ALA A 28 3.95 1.60 8.97
CA ALA A 28 2.49 1.47 8.90
C ALA A 28 2.04 0.11 8.36
N THR A 29 2.64 -0.36 7.26
CA THR A 29 2.35 -1.68 6.69
C THR A 29 2.79 -2.82 7.61
N LEU A 30 3.96 -2.70 8.25
CA LEU A 30 4.44 -3.68 9.23
C LEU A 30 3.52 -3.75 10.45
N ALA A 31 3.09 -2.61 10.99
CA ALA A 31 2.16 -2.53 12.12
C ALA A 31 0.81 -3.14 11.78
N LEU A 32 0.29 -2.91 10.57
CA LEU A 32 -0.97 -3.46 10.13
C LEU A 32 -0.90 -4.99 9.94
N THR A 33 0.24 -5.49 9.46
CA THR A 33 0.54 -6.93 9.37
C THR A 33 0.59 -7.57 10.76
N LEU A 34 1.32 -6.95 11.69
CA LEU A 34 1.40 -7.40 13.08
C LEU A 34 0.03 -7.39 13.76
N ALA A 35 -0.81 -6.38 13.49
CA ALA A 35 -2.18 -6.34 13.98
C ALA A 35 -3.04 -7.48 13.40
N ALA A 36 -2.88 -7.79 12.10
CA ALA A 36 -3.55 -8.92 11.46
C ALA A 36 -3.20 -10.25 12.13
N PHE A 37 -1.90 -10.50 12.26
CA PHE A 37 -1.39 -11.73 12.85
C PHE A 37 -1.68 -11.82 14.35
N GLY A 38 -1.61 -10.70 15.08
CA GLY A 38 -1.94 -10.67 16.50
C GLY A 38 -3.41 -10.96 16.76
N LEU A 39 -4.31 -10.39 15.95
CA LEU A 39 -5.75 -10.58 16.10
C LEU A 39 -6.19 -12.01 15.76
N VAL A 40 -5.62 -12.61 14.71
CA VAL A 40 -5.87 -14.01 14.34
C VAL A 40 -5.18 -14.98 15.32
N GLY A 41 -3.93 -14.69 15.69
CA GLY A 41 -3.12 -15.52 16.58
C GLY A 41 -3.64 -15.59 18.01
N SER A 42 -4.40 -14.58 18.45
CA SER A 42 -5.03 -14.58 19.78
C SER A 42 -6.24 -15.53 19.87
N GLY A 43 -6.75 -16.05 18.74
CA GLY A 43 -7.82 -17.07 18.72
C GLY A 43 -9.16 -16.61 19.32
N TYR A 44 -9.31 -15.32 19.63
CA TYR A 44 -10.45 -14.75 20.35
C TYR A 44 -11.73 -14.62 19.50
N VAL A 45 -11.65 -14.93 18.20
CA VAL A 45 -12.73 -14.68 17.23
C VAL A 45 -13.18 -15.99 16.60
N SER A 46 -14.50 -16.24 16.65
CA SER A 46 -15.11 -17.39 15.97
C SER A 46 -14.74 -17.41 14.48
N GLY A 47 -14.61 -18.59 13.87
CA GLY A 47 -14.08 -18.73 12.50
C GLY A 47 -14.76 -17.84 11.45
N GLY A 48 -16.07 -17.61 11.57
CA GLY A 48 -16.81 -16.69 10.69
C GLY A 48 -16.44 -15.22 10.89
N THR A 49 -16.34 -14.77 12.15
CA THR A 49 -15.94 -13.39 12.47
C THR A 49 -14.47 -13.13 12.12
N ALA A 50 -13.60 -14.12 12.35
CA ALA A 50 -12.19 -14.04 11.97
C ALA A 50 -12.03 -13.81 10.46
N LEU A 51 -12.83 -14.49 9.64
CA LEU A 51 -12.79 -14.36 8.18
C LEU A 51 -13.18 -12.96 7.70
N VAL A 52 -14.25 -12.38 8.26
CA VAL A 52 -14.68 -11.01 7.94
C VAL A 52 -13.61 -9.98 8.34
N VAL A 53 -13.05 -10.14 9.53
CA VAL A 53 -11.97 -9.28 10.04
C VAL A 53 -10.71 -9.39 9.17
N LEU A 54 -10.34 -10.61 8.76
CA LEU A 54 -9.23 -10.86 7.84
C LEU A 54 -9.47 -10.23 6.46
N CYS A 55 -10.65 -10.38 5.88
CA CYS A 55 -11.00 -9.72 4.61
C CYS A 55 -10.89 -8.20 4.73
N THR A 56 -11.39 -7.64 5.84
CA THR A 56 -11.30 -6.19 6.08
C THR A 56 -9.85 -5.74 6.20
N LEU A 57 -9.05 -6.43 7.02
CA LEU A 57 -7.63 -6.12 7.15
C LEU A 57 -6.87 -6.32 5.85
N ALA A 58 -7.21 -7.34 5.04
CA ALA A 58 -6.59 -7.57 3.73
C ALA A 58 -6.84 -6.41 2.77
N ILE A 59 -8.05 -5.84 2.74
CA ILE A 59 -8.35 -4.64 1.94
C ILE A 59 -7.52 -3.45 2.41
N VAL A 60 -7.46 -3.21 3.73
CA VAL A 60 -6.65 -2.12 4.30
C VAL A 60 -5.16 -2.34 4.02
N GLN A 61 -4.71 -3.59 4.05
CA GLN A 61 -3.34 -3.98 3.74
C GLN A 61 -3.00 -3.71 2.28
N ILE A 62 -3.89 -4.06 1.34
CA ILE A 62 -3.74 -3.73 -0.07
C ILE A 62 -3.63 -2.21 -0.24
N ALA A 63 -4.52 -1.43 0.38
CA ALA A 63 -4.46 0.04 0.32
C ALA A 63 -3.15 0.60 0.91
N ALA A 64 -2.65 0.04 2.02
CA ALA A 64 -1.39 0.45 2.64
C ALA A 64 -0.17 0.08 1.78
N HIS A 65 -0.19 -1.09 1.13
CA HIS A 65 0.85 -1.52 0.21
C HIS A 65 0.85 -0.67 -1.06
N PHE A 66 -0.31 -0.35 -1.62
CA PHE A 66 -0.42 0.64 -2.69
C PHE A 66 0.11 2.00 -2.24
N ARG A 67 -0.19 2.49 -1.02
CA ARG A 67 0.34 3.77 -0.53
C ARG A 67 1.88 3.77 -0.42
N PHE A 68 2.45 2.68 0.08
CA PHE A 68 3.88 2.59 0.42
C PHE A 68 4.74 2.21 -0.79
N PHE A 69 4.30 1.21 -1.55
CA PHE A 69 5.00 0.69 -2.73
C PHE A 69 4.80 1.59 -3.95
N LEU A 70 3.65 2.26 -4.07
CA LEU A 70 3.37 3.19 -5.16
C LEU A 70 3.83 4.61 -4.90
N HIS A 71 4.60 4.83 -3.83
CA HIS A 71 5.29 6.09 -3.56
C HIS A 71 4.44 7.31 -3.98
N ILE A 72 3.31 7.53 -3.27
CA ILE A 72 2.62 8.83 -3.37
C ILE A 72 3.58 9.85 -2.76
N ASP A 73 4.58 10.25 -3.52
CA ASP A 73 5.20 11.53 -3.34
C ASP A 73 4.16 12.53 -3.82
N LEU A 74 3.48 13.14 -2.85
CA LEU A 74 2.55 14.23 -3.08
C LEU A 74 3.32 15.50 -3.53
N ALA A 75 4.55 15.35 -4.01
CA ALA A 75 5.26 16.35 -4.78
C ALA A 75 4.50 16.61 -6.10
N ARG A 76 4.22 17.88 -6.34
CA ARG A 76 3.42 18.43 -7.45
C ARG A 76 3.87 17.99 -8.87
N SER A 77 4.98 17.27 -9.02
CA SER A 77 5.63 16.99 -10.31
C SER A 77 5.23 15.67 -10.99
N HIS A 78 4.65 14.68 -10.29
CA HIS A 78 4.38 13.34 -10.85
C HIS A 78 2.93 12.87 -10.69
N ARG A 79 1.97 13.80 -10.68
CA ARG A 79 0.54 13.45 -10.53
C ARG A 79 0.01 12.60 -11.68
N ASP A 80 0.55 12.79 -12.89
CA ASP A 80 0.12 12.06 -14.09
C ASP A 80 0.54 10.59 -14.02
N ASP A 81 1.78 10.31 -13.57
CA ASP A 81 2.25 8.94 -13.33
C ASP A 81 1.45 8.25 -12.22
N LEU A 82 1.15 8.98 -11.14
CA LEU A 82 0.29 8.46 -10.07
C LEU A 82 -1.10 8.06 -10.59
N GLN A 83 -1.70 8.91 -11.44
CA GLN A 83 -3.01 8.62 -12.03
C GLN A 83 -2.94 7.40 -12.96
N LEU A 84 -1.86 7.26 -13.74
CA LEU A 84 -1.66 6.11 -14.63
C LEU A 84 -1.56 4.80 -13.85
N ILE A 85 -0.82 4.80 -12.74
CA ILE A 85 -0.64 3.59 -11.95
C ILE A 85 -1.90 3.28 -11.13
N LEU A 86 -2.58 4.29 -10.57
CA LEU A 86 -3.87 4.09 -9.90
C LEU A 86 -4.91 3.51 -10.86
N PHE A 87 -4.95 4.00 -12.10
CA PHE A 87 -5.83 3.48 -13.15
C PHE A 87 -5.50 2.02 -13.49
N THR A 88 -4.22 1.69 -13.65
CA THR A 88 -3.77 0.32 -13.92
C THR A 88 -4.12 -0.61 -12.76
N ALA A 89 -3.88 -0.19 -11.52
CA ALA A 89 -4.24 -0.94 -10.32
C ALA A 89 -5.74 -1.19 -10.21
N LEU A 90 -6.56 -0.20 -10.55
CA LEU A 90 -8.02 -0.32 -10.59
C LEU A 90 -8.45 -1.39 -11.62
N ILE A 91 -7.88 -1.36 -12.82
CA ILE A 91 -8.17 -2.36 -13.86
C ILE A 91 -7.80 -3.77 -13.37
N VAL A 92 -6.62 -3.94 -12.77
CA VAL A 92 -6.18 -5.23 -12.22
C VAL A 92 -7.12 -5.71 -11.12
N ALA A 93 -7.52 -4.82 -10.20
CA ALA A 93 -8.47 -5.15 -9.14
C ALA A 93 -9.84 -5.59 -9.70
N LEU A 94 -10.34 -4.90 -10.73
CA LEU A 94 -11.57 -5.27 -11.43
C LEU A 94 -11.44 -6.60 -12.17
N MET A 95 -10.31 -6.87 -12.85
CA MET A 95 -10.06 -8.15 -13.50
C MET A 95 -10.04 -9.30 -12.50
N VAL A 96 -9.27 -9.18 -11.41
CA VAL A 96 -9.14 -10.23 -10.40
C VAL A 96 -10.46 -10.42 -9.66
N GLY A 97 -11.07 -9.34 -9.19
CA GLY A 97 -12.36 -9.37 -8.50
C GLY A 97 -13.47 -9.94 -9.37
N GLY A 98 -13.55 -9.50 -10.64
CA GLY A 98 -14.49 -10.03 -11.62
C GLY A 98 -14.27 -11.51 -11.92
N THR A 99 -13.01 -11.94 -12.05
CA THR A 99 -12.67 -13.35 -12.28
C THR A 99 -13.09 -14.22 -11.10
N VAL A 100 -12.78 -13.79 -9.87
CA VAL A 100 -13.21 -14.49 -8.65
C VAL A 100 -14.73 -14.55 -8.55
N TRP A 101 -15.43 -13.45 -8.86
CA TRP A 101 -16.89 -13.42 -8.87
C TRP A 101 -17.48 -14.42 -9.86
N ILE A 102 -16.99 -14.44 -11.10
CA ILE A 102 -17.46 -15.33 -12.16
C ILE A 102 -17.22 -16.80 -11.77
N LEU A 103 -16.03 -17.11 -11.25
CA LEU A 103 -15.70 -18.46 -10.78
C LEU A 103 -16.60 -18.92 -9.64
N PHE A 104 -16.90 -18.02 -8.70
CA PHE A 104 -17.78 -18.32 -7.58
C PHE A 104 -19.25 -18.52 -8.03
N ASP A 105 -19.76 -17.67 -8.93
CA ASP A 105 -21.11 -17.85 -9.51
C ASP A 105 -21.20 -19.18 -10.29
N GLN A 106 -20.17 -19.50 -11.08
CA GLN A 106 -20.10 -20.78 -11.77
C GLN A 106 -20.13 -21.94 -10.78
N HIS A 107 -19.26 -21.94 -9.77
CA HIS A 107 -19.21 -22.99 -8.74
C HIS A 107 -20.52 -23.15 -7.97
N THR A 108 -21.23 -22.06 -7.72
CA THR A 108 -22.52 -22.09 -7.01
C THR A 108 -23.65 -22.65 -7.89
N ARG A 109 -23.50 -22.58 -9.21
CA ARG A 109 -24.46 -23.12 -10.19
C ARG A 109 -24.22 -24.58 -10.56
N MET A 110 -23.06 -25.15 -10.22
CA MET A 110 -22.74 -26.59 -10.41
C MET A 110 -23.19 -27.40 -9.20
#